data_AF-A0A822MTR9-F1
#
_entry.id   AF-A0A822MTR9-F1
#
_cell.length_a   1.000
_cell.length_b   1.000
_cell.length_c   1.000
_cell.angle_alpha   90.00
_cell.angle_beta   90.00
_cell.angle_gamma   90.00
#
_symmetry.space_group_name_H-M   'P 1'
#
loop_
_entity.id
_entity.type
_entity.pdbx_description
1 polymer ?
#
loop_
_entity_poly.entity_id
_entity_poly.type
_entity_poly.pdbx_seq_one_letter_code
_entity_poly.pdbx_strand_id
1 'polypeptide(L)'
;MKVSFNWCDLKKIGDTKFVNSMYVWIFVVPLLVKAFEYVEDEKLVFQIFQQPVPISTTLPFSWAMFYFSALCLALGNLVYLIKCPKIIKEHPTYHSYLNEGKKLKQLAQYCEDISFDWGKLAKNIENKRQQILHAKRDFLNIASNTTDQYQEIDAEDPIHYFWPIHEFADTKFTPYRYVCLCLFFVGFALFGMVSIQNFMAVIGFLVAKT
;
A
#
# COMPACT_ATOMS: atom_id res chain seq x y z
N MET A 1 -15.04 -14.04 -1.23
CA MET A 1 -14.45 -12.69 -1.12
C MET A 1 -13.49 -12.53 -2.29
N LYS A 2 -13.85 -11.78 -3.35
CA LYS A 2 -12.91 -11.51 -4.44
C LYS A 2 -11.85 -10.57 -3.87
N VAL A 3 -10.62 -11.08 -3.69
CA VAL A 3 -9.47 -10.24 -3.33
C VAL A 3 -9.11 -9.46 -4.60
N SER A 4 -9.76 -8.31 -4.80
CA SER A 4 -9.38 -7.39 -5.86
C SER A 4 -8.16 -6.64 -5.37
N PHE A 5 -6.97 -7.00 -5.86
CA PHE A 5 -5.73 -6.30 -5.53
C PHE A 5 -5.75 -4.89 -6.14
N ASN A 6 -6.33 -3.99 -5.38
CA ASN A 6 -6.62 -2.62 -5.75
C ASN A 6 -5.51 -1.68 -5.26
N TRP A 7 -5.45 -0.46 -5.79
CA TRP A 7 -4.49 0.55 -5.32
C TRP A 7 -4.72 0.85 -3.83
N CYS A 8 -5.97 0.79 -3.35
CA CYS A 8 -6.30 0.90 -1.94
C CYS A 8 -5.63 -0.17 -1.05
N ASP A 9 -5.49 -1.40 -1.53
CA ASP A 9 -4.85 -2.46 -0.76
C ASP A 9 -3.32 -2.36 -0.82
N LEU A 10 -2.78 -1.98 -1.99
CA LEU A 10 -1.37 -1.64 -2.14
C LEU A 10 -0.96 -0.47 -1.24
N LYS A 11 -1.83 0.52 -1.06
CA LYS A 11 -1.64 1.63 -0.12
C LYS A 11 -1.47 1.14 1.31
N LYS A 12 -2.34 0.23 1.77
CA LYS A 12 -2.24 -0.32 3.13
C LYS A 12 -0.90 -1.00 3.39
N ILE A 13 -0.34 -1.66 2.36
CA ILE A 13 0.96 -2.33 2.44
C ILE A 13 2.12 -1.31 2.41
N GLY A 14 2.11 -0.41 1.42
CA GLY A 14 3.16 0.59 1.21
C GLY A 14 3.27 1.61 2.35
N ASP A 15 2.15 2.01 2.94
CA ASP A 15 2.11 2.98 4.04
C ASP A 15 2.53 2.39 5.39
N THR A 16 2.77 1.07 5.48
CA THR A 16 3.26 0.48 6.73
C THR A 16 4.64 1.04 7.08
N LYS A 17 4.85 1.35 8.37
CA LYS A 17 6.16 1.79 8.88
C LYS A 17 7.28 0.81 8.55
N PHE A 18 6.96 -0.47 8.46
CA PHE A 18 7.89 -1.52 8.06
C PHE A 18 8.40 -1.34 6.64
N VAL A 19 7.51 -1.24 5.64
CA VAL A 19 7.91 -1.06 4.23
C VAL A 19 8.65 0.27 4.04
N ASN A 20 8.20 1.34 4.69
CA ASN A 20 8.88 2.64 4.65
C ASN A 20 10.28 2.60 5.31
N SER A 21 10.49 1.78 6.34
CA SER A 21 11.80 1.58 6.95
C SER A 21 12.81 0.93 5.99
N MET A 22 12.35 0.11 5.03
CA MET A 22 13.23 -0.60 4.08
C MET A 22 14.07 0.32 3.19
N TYR A 23 13.64 1.56 2.96
CA TYR A 23 14.46 2.55 2.24
C TYR A 23 15.78 2.85 2.95
N VAL A 24 15.76 2.90 4.29
CA VAL A 24 16.96 3.15 5.10
C VAL A 24 17.90 1.94 5.01
N TRP A 25 17.35 0.74 5.04
CA TRP A 25 18.12 -0.50 5.00
C TRP A 25 18.92 -0.71 3.72
N ILE A 26 18.50 -0.16 2.57
CA ILE A 26 19.28 -0.18 1.33
C ILE A 26 20.65 0.49 1.50
N PHE A 27 20.74 1.53 2.33
CA PHE A 27 21.99 2.23 2.59
C PHE A 27 22.73 1.66 3.79
N VAL A 28 21.99 1.27 4.84
CA VAL A 28 22.58 0.73 6.07
C VAL A 28 23.24 -0.63 5.84
N VAL A 29 22.63 -1.53 5.06
CA VAL A 29 23.15 -2.89 4.86
C VAL A 29 24.55 -2.90 4.22
N PRO A 30 24.81 -2.22 3.10
CA PRO A 30 26.16 -2.17 2.53
C PRO A 30 27.21 -1.58 3.48
N LEU A 31 26.84 -0.60 4.30
CA LEU A 31 27.73 -0.02 5.30
C LEU A 31 28.04 -1.03 6.42
N LEU A 32 27.03 -1.76 6.90
CA LEU A 32 27.21 -2.81 7.90
C LEU A 32 28.09 -3.94 7.36
N VAL A 33 27.82 -4.44 6.14
CA VAL A 33 28.63 -5.50 5.51
C VAL A 33 30.09 -5.06 5.44
N LYS A 34 30.37 -3.85 4.94
CA LYS A 34 31.74 -3.32 4.90
C LYS A 34 32.36 -3.20 6.29
N ALA A 35 31.60 -2.78 7.30
CA ALA A 35 32.11 -2.67 8.67
C ALA A 35 32.43 -4.04 9.28
N PHE A 36 31.63 -5.07 8.98
CA PHE A 36 31.84 -6.44 9.44
C PHE A 36 32.95 -7.18 8.69
N GLU A 37 33.17 -6.89 7.40
CA GLU A 37 34.32 -7.43 6.65
C GLU A 37 35.66 -7.13 7.35
N TYR A 38 35.83 -5.93 7.93
CA TYR A 38 37.01 -5.59 8.72
C TYR A 38 37.19 -6.42 9.99
N VAL A 39 36.13 -7.05 10.50
CA VAL A 39 36.14 -7.82 11.76
C VAL A 39 36.22 -9.33 11.50
N GLU A 40 35.69 -9.82 10.37
CA GLU A 40 35.66 -11.25 10.03
C GLU A 40 36.98 -11.78 9.46
N ASP A 41 37.84 -10.93 8.86
CA ASP A 41 39.13 -11.36 8.29
C ASP A 41 40.15 -11.79 9.35
N GLU A 42 39.97 -11.36 10.60
CA GLU A 42 40.72 -11.91 11.72
C GLU A 42 39.97 -13.14 12.24
N LYS A 43 40.44 -14.33 11.90
CA LYS A 43 40.22 -15.50 12.76
C LYS A 43 40.81 -15.14 14.12
N LEU A 44 40.02 -14.52 14.99
CA LEU A 44 40.42 -14.12 16.32
C LEU A 44 40.63 -15.42 17.11
N VAL A 45 41.83 -15.99 16.97
CA VAL A 45 42.29 -17.14 17.76
C VAL A 45 42.59 -16.60 19.15
N PHE A 46 41.54 -16.36 19.94
CA PHE A 46 41.70 -16.08 21.35
C PHE A 46 42.23 -17.35 22.02
N GLN A 47 43.51 -17.34 22.38
CA GLN A 47 44.11 -18.40 23.19
C GLN A 47 43.67 -18.23 24.64
N ILE A 48 42.47 -18.69 24.96
CA ILE A 48 42.03 -18.88 26.33
C ILE A 48 42.47 -20.31 26.71
N PHE A 49 43.40 -20.44 27.68
CA PHE A 49 43.92 -21.73 28.15
C PHE A 49 44.64 -22.61 27.09
N GLN A 50 45.44 -22.04 26.18
CA GLN A 50 46.23 -22.77 25.14
C GLN A 50 45.41 -23.64 24.15
N GLN A 51 44.08 -23.59 24.19
CA GLN A 51 43.24 -24.20 23.17
C GLN A 51 42.77 -23.12 22.17
N PRO A 52 43.02 -23.29 20.85
CA PRO A 52 42.42 -22.42 19.87
C PRO A 52 40.92 -22.73 19.81
N VAL A 53 40.09 -21.80 20.28
CA VAL A 53 38.63 -21.87 20.07
C VAL A 53 38.32 -21.04 18.82
N PRO A 54 38.15 -21.66 17.64
CA PRO A 54 37.72 -20.93 16.46
C PRO A 54 36.27 -20.49 16.67
N ILE A 55 36.06 -19.21 16.98
CA ILE A 55 34.73 -18.63 16.89
C ILE A 55 34.49 -18.35 15.41
N SER A 56 33.74 -19.24 14.74
CA SER A 56 33.23 -18.96 13.40
C SER A 56 32.16 -17.88 13.52
N THR A 57 32.53 -16.63 13.25
CA THR A 57 31.64 -15.46 13.22
C THR A 57 30.76 -15.41 11.97
N THR A 58 30.45 -16.56 11.37
CA THR A 58 29.53 -16.61 10.23
C THR A 58 28.13 -16.27 10.71
N LEU A 59 27.61 -15.12 10.31
CA LEU A 59 26.25 -14.70 10.65
C LEU A 59 25.23 -15.74 10.17
N PRO A 60 24.15 -15.99 10.94
CA PRO A 60 23.17 -17.03 10.63
C PRO A 60 22.23 -16.68 9.46
N PHE A 61 22.31 -15.45 8.94
CA PHE A 61 21.48 -14.98 7.83
C PHE A 61 22.33 -14.35 6.72
N SER A 62 21.80 -14.43 5.50
CA SER A 62 22.44 -13.81 4.36
C SER A 62 22.15 -12.31 4.30
N TRP A 63 23.19 -11.50 4.44
CA TRP A 63 23.15 -10.06 4.17
C TRP A 63 22.63 -9.75 2.76
N ALA A 64 22.99 -10.57 1.76
CA ALA A 64 22.51 -10.40 0.40
C ALA A 64 20.99 -10.58 0.29
N MET A 65 20.43 -11.64 0.91
CA MET A 65 18.97 -11.85 0.90
C MET A 65 18.22 -10.72 1.61
N PHE A 66 18.76 -10.23 2.73
CA PHE A 66 18.19 -9.09 3.45
C PHE A 66 18.25 -7.80 2.61
N TYR A 67 19.37 -7.54 1.94
CA TYR A 67 19.51 -6.41 1.03
C TYR A 67 18.52 -6.46 -0.13
N PHE A 68 18.42 -7.60 -0.82
CA PHE A 68 17.47 -7.75 -1.94
C PHE A 68 16.02 -7.66 -1.49
N SER A 69 15.71 -8.15 -0.28
CA SER A 69 14.39 -7.96 0.32
C SER A 69 14.07 -6.47 0.49
N ALA A 70 14.97 -5.71 1.15
CA ALA A 70 14.78 -4.28 1.36
C ALA A 70 14.67 -3.52 0.04
N LEU A 71 15.50 -3.87 -0.95
CA LEU A 71 15.47 -3.31 -2.30
C LEU A 71 14.13 -3.56 -3.00
N CYS A 72 13.64 -4.80 -3.00
CA CYS A 72 12.35 -5.13 -3.62
C CYS A 72 11.18 -4.42 -2.94
N LEU A 73 11.14 -4.37 -1.60
CA LEU A 73 10.10 -3.67 -0.85
C LEU A 73 10.11 -2.16 -1.12
N ALA A 74 11.30 -1.54 -1.12
CA ALA A 74 11.46 -0.13 -1.42
C ALA A 74 11.10 0.22 -2.88
N LEU A 75 11.51 -0.61 -3.84
CA LEU A 75 11.16 -0.43 -5.26
C LEU A 75 9.67 -0.61 -5.49
N GLY A 76 9.05 -1.60 -4.85
CA GLY A 76 7.60 -1.80 -4.90
C GLY A 76 6.87 -0.56 -4.39
N ASN A 77 7.28 -0.05 -3.23
CA ASN A 77 6.70 1.16 -2.67
C ASN A 77 6.97 2.41 -3.51
N LEU A 78 8.13 2.50 -4.17
CA LEU A 78 8.46 3.60 -5.08
C LEU A 78 7.56 3.59 -6.32
N VAL A 79 7.36 2.42 -6.92
CA VAL A 79 6.43 2.25 -8.05
C VAL A 79 5.01 2.66 -7.64
N TYR A 80 4.58 2.25 -6.45
CA TYR A 80 3.31 2.69 -5.88
C TYR A 80 3.24 4.23 -5.75
N LEU A 81 4.25 4.88 -5.17
CA LEU A 81 4.23 6.33 -4.96
C LEU A 81 4.19 7.15 -6.25
N ILE A 82 4.76 6.62 -7.35
CA ILE A 82 4.82 7.28 -8.66
C ILE A 82 3.55 7.05 -9.48
N LYS A 83 2.94 5.86 -9.38
CA LYS A 83 1.85 5.44 -10.28
C LYS A 83 0.48 5.39 -9.63
N CYS A 84 0.39 5.37 -8.31
CA CYS A 84 -0.89 5.44 -7.60
C CYS A 84 -1.55 6.80 -7.88
N PRO A 85 -2.82 6.82 -8.34
CA PRO A 85 -3.56 8.06 -8.54
C PRO A 85 -3.65 8.90 -7.27
N LYS A 86 -3.52 10.22 -7.40
CA LYS A 86 -3.52 11.15 -6.24
C LYS A 86 -4.77 11.03 -5.38
N ILE A 87 -5.94 10.84 -5.99
CA ILE A 87 -7.21 10.65 -5.26
C ILE A 87 -7.15 9.46 -4.30
N ILE A 88 -6.55 8.33 -4.69
CA ILE A 88 -6.41 7.16 -3.81
C ILE A 88 -5.33 7.39 -2.74
N LYS A 89 -4.24 8.06 -3.12
CA LYS A 89 -3.10 8.33 -2.24
C LYS A 89 -3.46 9.28 -1.09
N GLU A 90 -4.15 10.37 -1.43
CA GLU A 90 -4.54 11.44 -0.50
C GLU A 90 -5.88 11.17 0.17
N HIS A 91 -6.84 10.60 -0.56
CA HIS A 91 -8.25 10.49 -0.15
C HIS A 91 -8.81 9.08 -0.28
N PRO A 92 -8.36 8.13 0.57
CA PRO A 92 -8.86 6.76 0.53
C PRO A 92 -10.33 6.62 0.97
N THR A 93 -10.87 7.63 1.63
CA THR A 93 -12.27 7.65 2.09
C THR A 93 -12.90 9.02 1.83
N TYR A 94 -14.21 9.03 1.61
CA TYR A 94 -14.97 10.27 1.43
C TYR A 94 -14.86 11.20 2.65
N HIS A 95 -14.78 10.63 3.86
CA HIS A 95 -14.64 11.41 5.08
C HIS A 95 -13.30 12.18 5.12
N SER A 96 -12.21 11.57 4.63
CA SER A 96 -10.90 12.24 4.48
C SER A 96 -11.00 13.44 3.52
N TYR A 97 -11.73 13.26 2.42
CA TYR A 97 -11.95 14.30 1.42
C TYR A 97 -12.77 15.48 1.98
N LEU A 98 -13.82 15.19 2.74
CA LEU A 98 -14.65 16.21 3.39
C LEU A 98 -13.92 16.97 4.49
N ASN A 99 -13.11 16.29 5.30
CA ASN A 99 -12.38 16.92 6.40
C ASN A 99 -11.33 17.93 5.91
N GLU A 100 -10.82 17.79 4.69
CA GLU A 100 -9.96 18.79 4.04
C GLU A 100 -10.74 19.99 3.47
N GLY A 101 -12.08 20.01 3.57
CA GLY A 101 -12.92 21.10 3.06
C GLY A 101 -12.94 21.21 1.53
N LYS A 102 -12.53 20.14 0.83
CA LYS A 102 -12.43 20.13 -0.63
C LYS A 102 -13.82 20.11 -1.28
N LYS A 103 -13.96 20.90 -2.34
CA LYS A 103 -15.21 21.06 -3.12
C LYS A 103 -15.11 20.37 -4.48
N LEU A 104 -16.24 20.20 -5.17
CA LEU A 104 -16.38 19.61 -6.51
C LEU A 104 -15.30 20.04 -7.53
N LYS A 105 -14.81 21.28 -7.47
CA LYS A 105 -13.71 21.76 -8.34
C LYS A 105 -12.42 20.93 -8.22
N GLN A 106 -12.09 20.46 -7.02
CA GLN A 106 -10.92 19.62 -6.77
C GLN A 106 -11.11 18.20 -7.31
N LEU A 107 -12.34 17.68 -7.30
CA LEU A 107 -12.68 16.40 -7.94
C LEU A 107 -12.44 16.44 -9.45
N ALA A 108 -12.79 17.55 -10.11
CA ALA A 108 -12.53 17.74 -11.53
C ALA A 108 -11.03 17.65 -11.87
N GLN A 109 -10.16 18.22 -11.01
CA GLN A 109 -8.70 18.12 -11.18
C GLN A 109 -8.21 16.67 -11.07
N TYR A 110 -8.75 15.89 -10.13
CA TYR A 110 -8.43 14.46 -10.04
C TYR A 110 -8.93 13.67 -11.26
N CYS A 111 -10.02 14.08 -11.91
CA CYS A 111 -10.50 13.46 -13.14
C CYS A 111 -9.56 13.66 -14.32
N GLU A 112 -8.97 14.85 -14.46
CA GLU A 112 -7.98 15.14 -15.51
C GLU A 112 -6.76 14.23 -15.36
N ASP A 113 -6.24 14.09 -14.13
CA ASP A 113 -5.08 13.23 -13.81
C ASP A 113 -5.28 11.76 -14.20
N ILE A 114 -6.52 11.24 -14.12
CA ILE A 114 -6.85 9.85 -14.46
C ILE A 114 -7.52 9.70 -15.83
N SER A 115 -7.68 10.80 -16.58
CA SER A 115 -8.42 10.88 -17.85
C SER A 115 -9.83 10.29 -17.75
N PHE A 116 -10.56 10.67 -16.70
CA PHE A 116 -11.95 10.28 -16.49
C PHE A 116 -12.91 11.33 -17.05
N ASP A 117 -13.96 10.88 -17.73
CA ASP A 117 -14.96 11.77 -18.34
C ASP A 117 -15.95 12.31 -17.30
N TRP A 118 -15.58 13.46 -16.71
CA TRP A 118 -16.44 14.20 -15.78
C TRP A 118 -17.79 14.58 -16.40
N GLY A 119 -17.81 14.98 -17.68
CA GLY A 119 -19.03 15.44 -18.36
C GLY A 119 -20.07 14.33 -18.48
N LYS A 120 -19.64 13.12 -18.83
CA LYS A 120 -20.51 11.94 -18.87
C LYS A 120 -21.04 11.58 -17.49
N LEU A 121 -20.21 11.66 -16.44
CA LEU A 121 -20.64 11.37 -15.07
C LEU A 121 -21.68 12.38 -14.58
N ALA A 122 -21.41 13.68 -14.74
CA ALA A 122 -22.33 14.74 -14.34
C ALA A 122 -23.69 14.61 -15.04
N LYS A 123 -23.69 14.31 -16.35
CA LYS A 123 -24.92 14.06 -17.11
C LYS A 123 -25.70 12.86 -16.59
N ASN A 124 -25.03 11.77 -16.21
CA ASN A 124 -25.69 10.58 -15.66
C ASN A 124 -26.32 10.84 -14.30
N ILE A 125 -25.65 11.62 -13.44
CA ILE A 125 -26.18 12.00 -12.12
C ILE A 125 -27.39 12.91 -12.29
N GLU A 126 -27.32 13.90 -13.18
CA GLU A 126 -28.43 14.79 -13.49
C GLU A 126 -29.65 14.03 -14.02
N ASN A 127 -29.45 13.12 -14.98
CA ASN A 127 -30.52 12.28 -15.51
C ASN A 127 -31.18 11.43 -14.41
N LYS A 128 -30.37 10.84 -13.51
CA LYS A 128 -30.89 10.08 -12.37
C LYS A 128 -31.70 10.96 -11.42
N ARG A 129 -31.22 12.17 -11.13
CA ARG A 129 -31.94 13.15 -10.30
C ARG A 129 -33.30 13.49 -10.92
N GLN A 130 -33.33 13.78 -12.23
CA GLN A 130 -34.57 14.07 -12.94
C GLN A 130 -35.55 12.90 -12.91
N GLN A 131 -35.07 11.67 -13.13
CA GLN A 131 -35.92 10.47 -13.03
C GLN A 131 -36.56 10.31 -11.65
N ILE A 132 -35.79 10.54 -10.57
CA ILE A 132 -36.31 10.47 -9.20
C ILE A 132 -37.35 11.58 -8.95
N LEU A 133 -37.11 12.80 -9.44
CA LEU A 133 -38.06 13.89 -9.33
C LEU A 133 -39.38 13.60 -10.07
N HIS A 134 -39.30 13.03 -11.28
CA HIS A 134 -40.48 12.60 -12.04
C HIS A 134 -41.23 11.46 -11.33
N ALA A 135 -40.52 10.45 -10.85
CA ALA A 135 -41.11 9.36 -10.07
C ALA A 135 -41.77 9.86 -8.77
N LYS A 136 -41.15 10.84 -8.09
CA LYS A 136 -41.72 11.50 -6.90
C LYS A 136 -43.02 12.24 -7.24
N ARG A 137 -43.08 12.95 -8.38
CA ARG A 137 -44.28 13.66 -8.84
C ARG A 137 -45.42 12.69 -9.17
N ASP A 138 -45.11 11.60 -9.87
CA ASP A 138 -46.10 10.57 -10.22
C ASP A 138 -46.59 9.82 -8.98
N PHE A 139 -45.70 9.53 -8.02
CA PHE A 139 -46.06 8.95 -6.73
C PHE A 139 -46.87 9.90 -5.85
N LEU A 140 -46.55 11.19 -5.77
CA LEU A 140 -47.33 12.19 -5.03
C LEU A 140 -48.76 12.34 -5.54
N ASN A 141 -48.98 12.15 -6.85
CA ASN A 141 -50.31 12.13 -7.44
C ASN A 141 -51.12 10.86 -7.07
N ILE A 142 -50.45 9.79 -6.60
CA ILE A 142 -51.05 8.49 -6.26
C ILE A 142 -51.13 8.26 -4.74
N ALA A 143 -50.16 8.76 -3.98
CA ALA A 143 -49.94 8.45 -2.56
C ALA A 143 -50.16 9.68 -1.69
N SER A 144 -51.44 10.02 -1.45
CA SER A 144 -51.82 11.03 -0.46
C SER A 144 -51.72 10.53 0.99
N ASN A 145 -51.17 9.35 1.30
CA ASN A 145 -51.31 8.74 2.64
C ASN A 145 -50.13 7.92 3.21
N THR A 146 -48.92 7.90 2.62
CA THR A 146 -47.80 7.17 3.26
C THR A 146 -46.47 7.91 3.10
N THR A 147 -45.91 8.28 4.25
CA THR A 147 -44.67 9.04 4.40
C THR A 147 -43.46 8.14 4.22
N ASP A 148 -43.09 7.84 2.98
CA ASP A 148 -41.81 7.18 2.69
C ASP A 148 -40.70 8.18 2.41
N GLN A 149 -39.61 8.00 3.14
CA GLN A 149 -38.45 8.87 3.22
C GLN A 149 -37.46 8.53 2.08
N TYR A 150 -37.72 9.03 0.88
CA TYR A 150 -36.75 8.97 -0.22
C TYR A 150 -35.64 10.01 0.01
N GLN A 151 -34.39 9.54 -0.04
CA GLN A 151 -33.20 10.39 0.10
C GLN A 151 -33.02 11.21 -1.18
N GLU A 152 -33.24 12.53 -1.10
CA GLU A 152 -33.03 13.44 -2.24
C GLU A 152 -31.56 13.43 -2.66
N ILE A 153 -31.31 13.26 -3.97
CA ILE A 153 -29.96 13.38 -4.53
C ILE A 153 -29.68 14.88 -4.68
N ASP A 154 -28.86 15.42 -3.77
CA ASP A 154 -28.31 16.76 -3.91
C ASP A 154 -27.19 16.74 -4.95
N ALA A 155 -27.40 17.41 -6.08
CA ALA A 155 -26.41 17.48 -7.15
C ALA A 155 -25.15 18.28 -6.76
N GLU A 156 -25.22 19.07 -5.70
CA GLU A 156 -24.09 19.81 -5.14
C GLU A 156 -23.27 18.99 -4.14
N ASP A 157 -23.78 17.83 -3.68
CA ASP A 157 -23.06 16.96 -2.76
C ASP A 157 -21.93 16.20 -3.49
N PRO A 158 -20.65 16.40 -3.09
CA PRO A 158 -19.53 15.71 -3.72
C PRO A 158 -19.53 14.19 -3.53
N ILE A 159 -20.34 13.63 -2.62
CA ILE A 159 -20.40 12.18 -2.37
C ILE A 159 -20.74 11.37 -3.63
N HIS A 160 -21.64 11.89 -4.46
CA HIS A 160 -22.12 11.21 -5.66
C HIS A 160 -21.10 11.17 -6.79
N TYR A 161 -20.13 12.09 -6.76
CA TYR A 161 -19.05 12.16 -7.73
C TYR A 161 -17.79 11.43 -7.24
N PHE A 162 -17.53 11.51 -5.92
CA PHE A 162 -16.34 10.94 -5.31
C PHE A 162 -16.20 9.44 -5.58
N TRP A 163 -17.22 8.64 -5.25
CA TRP A 163 -17.12 7.18 -5.35
C TRP A 163 -16.89 6.66 -6.78
N PRO A 164 -17.61 7.13 -7.82
CA PRO A 164 -17.34 6.73 -9.20
C PRO A 164 -15.91 7.07 -9.67
N ILE A 165 -15.42 8.25 -9.30
CA ILE A 165 -14.06 8.70 -9.67
C ILE A 165 -13.02 7.87 -8.94
N HIS A 166 -13.24 7.63 -7.65
CA HIS A 166 -12.38 6.81 -6.81
C HIS A 166 -12.31 5.36 -7.32
N GLU A 167 -13.44 4.73 -7.63
CA GLU A 167 -13.48 3.36 -8.16
C GLU A 167 -12.78 3.24 -9.52
N PHE A 168 -12.97 4.25 -10.40
CA PHE A 168 -12.25 4.30 -11.67
C PHE A 168 -10.74 4.49 -11.48
N ALA A 169 -10.33 5.36 -10.56
CA ALA A 169 -8.92 5.56 -10.23
C ALA A 169 -8.29 4.28 -9.68
N ASP A 170 -9.01 3.55 -8.81
CA ASP A 170 -8.55 2.32 -8.18
C ASP A 170 -8.30 1.17 -9.19
N THR A 171 -8.91 1.24 -10.37
CA THR A 171 -8.74 0.27 -11.46
C THR A 171 -7.75 0.70 -12.55
N LYS A 172 -7.27 1.96 -12.53
CA LYS A 172 -6.33 2.49 -13.52
C LYS A 172 -4.92 1.89 -13.35
N PHE A 173 -4.06 2.04 -14.35
CA PHE A 173 -2.62 1.69 -14.29
C PHE A 173 -2.33 0.24 -13.90
N THR A 174 -3.16 -0.70 -14.38
CA THR A 174 -3.07 -2.15 -14.16
C THR A 174 -1.68 -2.78 -14.24
N PRO A 175 -0.84 -2.53 -15.27
CA PRO A 175 0.48 -3.18 -15.33
C PRO A 175 1.38 -2.80 -14.15
N TYR A 176 1.32 -1.55 -13.70
CA TYR A 176 2.12 -1.08 -12.56
C TYR A 176 1.66 -1.67 -11.23
N ARG A 177 0.37 -2.00 -11.09
CA ARG A 177 -0.14 -2.76 -9.93
C ARG A 177 0.51 -4.13 -9.86
N TYR A 178 0.56 -4.86 -10.97
CA TYR A 178 1.20 -6.18 -11.00
C TYR A 178 2.69 -6.10 -10.67
N VAL A 179 3.41 -5.13 -11.24
CA VAL A 179 4.83 -4.92 -10.89
C VAL A 179 4.99 -4.65 -9.40
N CYS A 180 4.17 -3.76 -8.82
CA CYS A 180 4.20 -3.44 -7.39
C CYS A 180 3.90 -4.68 -6.52
N LEU A 181 2.89 -5.48 -6.89
CA LEU A 181 2.53 -6.71 -6.19
C LEU A 181 3.66 -7.74 -6.24
N CYS A 182 4.25 -7.97 -7.41
CA CYS A 182 5.37 -8.88 -7.56
C CYS A 182 6.56 -8.45 -6.71
N LEU A 183 6.91 -7.17 -6.71
CA LEU A 183 8.00 -6.62 -5.91
C LEU A 183 7.73 -6.77 -4.40
N PHE A 184 6.53 -6.46 -3.94
CA PHE A 184 6.17 -6.69 -2.54
C PHE A 184 6.20 -8.17 -2.17
N PHE A 185 5.63 -9.03 -3.00
CA PHE A 185 5.60 -10.47 -2.75
C PHE A 185 7.02 -11.05 -2.63
N VAL A 186 7.89 -10.76 -3.60
CA VAL A 186 9.30 -11.20 -3.57
C VAL A 186 10.02 -10.62 -2.36
N GLY A 187 9.83 -9.33 -2.08
CA GLY A 187 10.44 -8.66 -0.94
C GLY A 187 10.06 -9.29 0.40
N PHE A 188 8.77 -9.55 0.63
CA PHE A 188 8.28 -10.22 1.84
C PHE A 188 8.71 -11.69 1.93
N ALA A 189 8.74 -12.41 0.81
CA ALA A 189 9.22 -13.80 0.79
C ALA A 189 10.69 -13.88 1.21
N LEU A 190 11.56 -13.02 0.64
CA LEU A 190 12.97 -12.92 1.03
C LEU A 190 13.13 -12.54 2.50
N PHE A 191 12.37 -11.54 2.97
CA PHE A 191 12.39 -11.13 4.38
C PHE A 191 11.99 -12.28 5.31
N GLY A 192 10.93 -13.01 4.96
CA GLY A 192 10.43 -14.15 5.71
C GLY A 192 11.47 -15.27 5.80
N MET A 193 12.14 -15.59 4.69
CA MET A 193 13.22 -16.57 4.68
C MET A 193 14.38 -16.16 5.59
N VAL A 194 14.83 -14.91 5.53
CA VAL A 194 15.87 -14.36 6.43
C VAL A 194 15.44 -14.43 7.90
N SER A 195 14.18 -14.10 8.18
CA SER A 195 13.63 -14.13 9.55
C SER A 195 13.58 -15.55 10.11
N ILE A 196 13.21 -16.54 9.30
CA ILE A 196 13.20 -17.96 9.69
C ILE A 196 14.63 -18.46 9.93
N GLN A 197 15.59 -18.12 9.06
CA GLN A 197 16.99 -18.47 9.25
C GLN A 197 17.52 -17.94 10.60
N ASN A 198 17.24 -16.67 10.89
CA ASN A 198 17.59 -16.05 12.16
C ASN A 198 16.96 -16.77 13.36
N PHE A 199 15.67 -17.07 13.28
CA PHE A 199 14.96 -17.76 14.35
C PHE A 199 15.52 -19.17 14.60
N MET A 200 15.76 -19.93 13.54
CA MET A 200 16.33 -21.28 13.63
C MET A 200 17.74 -21.27 14.24
N ALA A 201 18.56 -20.28 13.90
CA ALA A 201 19.89 -20.16 14.49
C ALA A 201 19.86 -19.87 15.99
N VAL A 202 18.93 -19.02 16.44
CA VAL A 202 18.74 -18.75 17.88
C VAL A 202 18.32 -20.03 18.61
N ILE A 203 17.40 -20.82 18.04
CA ILE A 203 17.00 -22.11 18.61
C ILE A 203 18.20 -23.06 18.67
N GLY A 204 18.97 -23.18 17.59
CA GLY A 204 20.16 -24.03 17.55
C GLY A 204 21.19 -23.66 18.61
N PHE A 205 21.40 -22.36 18.83
CA PHE A 205 22.29 -21.87 19.89
C PHE A 205 21.79 -22.20 21.30
N LEU A 206 20.48 -22.10 21.55
CA LEU A 206 19.88 -22.44 22.85
C LEU A 206 19.98 -23.95 23.14
N VAL A 207 19.72 -24.78 22.13
CA VAL A 207 19.82 -26.25 22.24
C VAL A 207 21.27 -26.68 22.47
N ALA A 208 22.24 -26.09 21.77
CA ALA A 208 23.66 -26.44 21.94
C ALA A 208 24.23 -26.08 23.33
N LYS A 209 23.57 -25.19 24.08
CA LYS A 209 24.00 -24.73 25.40
C LYS A 209 23.31 -25.48 26.56
N THR A 210 22.32 -26.32 26.27
CA THR A 210 21.58 -27.17 27.23
C THR A 210 22.14 -28.59 27.21
#